data_AF-A0A423STL8-F1
#
_entry.id   AF-A0A423STL8-F1
#
_cell.length_a   1.000
_cell.length_b   1.000
_cell.length_c   1.000
_cell.angle_alpha   90.00
_cell.angle_beta   90.00
_cell.angle_gamma   90.00
#
_symmetry.space_group_name_H-M   'P 1'
#
loop_
_entity.id
_entity.type
_entity.pdbx_description
1 polymer ?
#
loop_
_entity_poly.entity_id
_entity_poly.type
_entity_poly.pdbx_seq_one_letter_code
_entity_poly.pdbx_strand_id
1 'polypeptide(L)'
;MPAENLEEQGLEKNPDLNLAQLKFSLNLNDFKNDSKMKEELMQAIQKDNMAPFYEECCRDLGWQLDTGMLERMKKENEEELRKMNEAIEEAETSMGETEIREANLKKAEYLSRIGDKEEAVKAFAKTYDKTVSLGQRLDLVFHNIRLGLFYLDHSLITRNLEKAKSLIEEGGDWDRRNRLKVYEGVYCMAVRDFKKAANLFLDTISTFTSYELMDYTRFVGYTVLVCMIALPRNDLRTKVVKGSEIQEVLHSADDLRSYLLSLYECQYHTFFQKLAWVEGELRHDRLLAPHYRYYVREMRILAYTQLLESYRSLTLQYMATAFGVSTEFIDRELSRYIAANRLHCKIDKVGGIVETNRPDSKNWQYQAVIKQGDILLNRVQKLSRVINI
;
A
#
# COMPACT_ATOMS: atom_id res chain seq x y z
N MET A 1 -11.49 -23.76 -12.40
CA MET A 1 -12.63 -23.34 -11.56
C MET A 1 -12.77 -21.84 -11.78
N PRO A 2 -13.99 -21.30 -12.02
CA PRO A 2 -14.14 -19.90 -12.38
C PRO A 2 -13.68 -18.98 -11.25
N ALA A 3 -12.98 -17.89 -11.60
CA ALA A 3 -12.47 -16.89 -10.67
C ALA A 3 -13.56 -16.24 -9.80
N GLU A 4 -14.83 -16.37 -10.22
CA GLU A 4 -16.02 -15.83 -9.56
C GLU A 4 -16.31 -16.48 -8.18
N ASN A 5 -15.87 -17.73 -7.93
CA ASN A 5 -16.13 -18.41 -6.65
C ASN A 5 -15.25 -17.95 -5.47
N LEU A 6 -14.25 -17.09 -5.71
CA LEU A 6 -13.34 -16.63 -4.65
C LEU A 6 -13.79 -15.31 -4.02
N GLU A 7 -14.56 -14.48 -4.72
CA GLU A 7 -15.08 -13.21 -4.19
C GLU A 7 -16.06 -13.42 -3.03
N GLU A 8 -16.79 -14.55 -3.03
CA GLU A 8 -17.75 -14.93 -1.97
C GLU A 8 -17.08 -15.37 -0.66
N GLN A 9 -15.76 -15.57 -0.63
CA GLN A 9 -15.02 -16.01 0.57
C GLN A 9 -14.37 -14.87 1.38
N GLY A 10 -14.50 -13.61 0.93
CA GLY A 10 -14.04 -12.43 1.67
C GLY A 10 -14.96 -12.11 2.84
N LEU A 11 -14.44 -11.53 3.94
CA LEU A 11 -15.33 -10.93 4.96
C LEU A 11 -16.06 -9.74 4.33
N GLU A 12 -17.11 -9.28 5.00
CA GLU A 12 -17.86 -8.11 4.57
C GLU A 12 -16.93 -6.90 4.37
N LYS A 13 -17.16 -6.15 3.29
CA LYS A 13 -16.38 -4.97 2.88
C LYS A 13 -16.71 -3.75 3.75
N ASN A 14 -16.60 -3.91 5.06
CA ASN A 14 -16.85 -2.87 6.04
C ASN A 14 -15.53 -2.56 6.76
N PRO A 15 -14.86 -1.41 6.52
CA PRO A 15 -15.18 -0.28 5.65
C PRO A 15 -14.68 -0.42 4.20
N ASP A 16 -15.42 0.16 3.24
CA ASP A 16 -15.07 0.13 1.81
C ASP A 16 -13.86 1.02 1.50
N LEU A 17 -12.69 0.39 1.33
CA LEU A 17 -11.45 1.07 0.95
C LEU A 17 -11.49 1.69 -0.45
N ASN A 18 -12.39 1.20 -1.32
CA ASN A 18 -12.65 1.78 -2.63
C ASN A 18 -13.21 3.21 -2.51
N LEU A 19 -14.05 3.49 -1.51
CA LEU A 19 -14.60 4.83 -1.29
C LEU A 19 -13.51 5.82 -0.84
N ALA A 20 -12.56 5.37 -0.03
CA ALA A 20 -11.38 6.18 0.30
C ALA A 20 -10.48 6.43 -0.92
N GLN A 21 -10.37 5.47 -1.83
CA GLN A 21 -9.62 5.64 -3.08
C GLN A 21 -10.32 6.63 -4.03
N LEU A 22 -11.65 6.57 -4.14
CA LEU A 22 -12.46 7.53 -4.91
C LEU A 22 -12.40 8.95 -4.31
N LYS A 23 -12.45 9.08 -2.98
CA LYS A 23 -12.25 10.37 -2.30
C LYS A 23 -10.87 10.95 -2.62
N PHE A 24 -9.83 10.11 -2.61
CA PHE A 24 -8.47 10.54 -2.91
C PHE A 24 -8.31 10.95 -4.38
N SER A 25 -8.87 10.19 -5.32
CA SER A 25 -8.79 10.52 -6.74
C SER A 25 -9.50 11.82 -7.08
N LEU A 26 -10.63 12.12 -6.44
CA LEU A 26 -11.36 13.38 -6.59
C LEU A 26 -10.62 14.59 -5.98
N ASN A 27 -9.70 14.37 -5.03
CA ASN A 27 -8.86 15.43 -4.49
C ASN A 27 -7.68 15.79 -5.43
N LEU A 28 -7.31 14.90 -6.35
CA LEU A 28 -6.28 15.19 -7.34
C LEU A 28 -6.80 16.20 -8.37
N ASN A 29 -6.00 17.22 -8.64
CA ASN A 29 -6.34 18.28 -9.61
C ASN A 29 -6.63 17.75 -11.03
N ASP A 30 -6.16 16.54 -11.35
CA ASP A 30 -6.34 15.92 -12.67
C ASP A 30 -7.76 15.34 -12.86
N PHE A 31 -8.47 15.00 -11.76
CA PHE A 31 -9.83 14.41 -11.78
C PHE A 31 -10.88 15.18 -10.96
N LYS A 32 -10.54 16.40 -10.54
CA LYS A 32 -11.33 17.23 -9.60
C LYS A 32 -12.79 17.49 -10.04
N ASN A 33 -13.13 17.27 -11.31
CA ASN A 33 -14.43 17.56 -11.91
C ASN A 33 -15.08 16.35 -12.64
N ASP A 34 -14.62 15.11 -12.45
CA ASP A 34 -15.24 13.96 -13.10
C ASP A 34 -16.62 13.67 -12.51
N SER A 35 -17.66 13.99 -13.28
CA SER A 35 -19.07 13.85 -12.86
C SER A 35 -19.44 12.40 -12.52
N LYS A 36 -18.85 11.42 -13.23
CA LYS A 36 -19.09 9.99 -13.01
C LYS A 36 -18.54 9.49 -11.67
N MET A 37 -17.32 9.88 -11.32
CA MET A 37 -16.68 9.51 -10.05
C MET A 37 -17.40 10.17 -8.86
N LYS A 38 -17.90 11.38 -9.06
CA LYS A 38 -18.78 12.05 -8.11
C LYS A 38 -20.12 11.34 -7.96
N GLU A 39 -20.75 10.93 -9.05
CA GLU A 39 -22.02 10.19 -9.03
C GLU A 39 -21.87 8.82 -8.35
N GLU A 40 -20.79 8.08 -8.63
CA GLU A 40 -20.49 6.80 -7.98
C GLU A 40 -20.26 6.96 -6.47
N LEU A 41 -19.49 7.97 -6.07
CA LEU A 41 -19.25 8.28 -4.66
C LEU A 41 -20.55 8.74 -3.97
N MET A 42 -21.38 9.55 -4.62
CA MET A 42 -22.68 9.97 -4.10
C MET A 42 -23.68 8.81 -3.99
N GLN A 43 -23.69 7.89 -4.94
CA GLN A 43 -24.52 6.68 -4.90
C GLN A 43 -24.08 5.74 -3.78
N ALA A 44 -22.78 5.57 -3.55
CA ALA A 44 -22.29 4.78 -2.43
C ALA A 44 -22.63 5.43 -1.09
N ILE A 45 -22.44 6.74 -0.96
CA ILE A 45 -22.81 7.49 0.26
C ILE A 45 -24.32 7.40 0.53
N GLN A 46 -25.15 7.40 -0.52
CA GLN A 46 -26.60 7.17 -0.40
C GLN A 46 -26.97 5.75 -0.03
N LYS A 47 -26.24 4.75 -0.51
CA LYS A 47 -26.51 3.33 -0.21
C LYS A 47 -26.14 2.98 1.23
N ASP A 48 -25.06 3.56 1.74
CA ASP A 48 -24.48 3.21 3.05
C ASP A 48 -24.76 4.26 4.14
N ASN A 49 -25.51 5.32 3.83
CA ASN A 49 -25.90 6.40 4.74
C ASN A 49 -24.72 6.99 5.54
N MET A 50 -23.59 7.19 4.87
CA MET A 50 -22.33 7.60 5.50
C MET A 50 -22.30 9.12 5.80
N ALA A 51 -23.07 9.58 6.79
CA ALA A 51 -23.21 11.00 7.11
C ALA A 51 -21.89 11.68 7.54
N PRO A 52 -21.07 11.13 8.46
CA PRO A 52 -19.79 11.71 8.86
C PRO A 52 -18.76 11.70 7.71
N PHE A 53 -18.72 10.62 6.93
CA PHE A 53 -17.84 10.54 5.77
C PHE A 53 -18.22 11.58 4.69
N TYR A 54 -19.52 11.86 4.50
CA TYR A 54 -19.98 12.91 3.59
C TYR A 54 -19.59 14.32 4.09
N GLU A 55 -19.66 14.57 5.40
CA GLU A 55 -19.17 15.84 5.97
C GLU A 55 -17.66 16.02 5.75
N GLU A 56 -16.86 14.97 5.96
CA GLU A 56 -15.43 15.01 5.67
C GLU A 56 -15.14 15.16 4.17
N CYS A 57 -15.87 14.46 3.30
CA CYS A 57 -15.75 14.59 1.85
C CYS A 57 -16.08 16.00 1.38
N CYS A 58 -17.16 16.60 1.90
CA CYS A 58 -17.54 17.97 1.54
C CYS A 58 -16.51 19.00 2.03
N ARG A 59 -15.90 18.80 3.21
CA ARG A 59 -14.80 19.66 3.70
C ARG A 59 -13.56 19.55 2.84
N ASP A 60 -13.15 18.33 2.48
CA ASP A 60 -11.91 18.10 1.73
C ASP A 60 -12.04 18.48 0.25
N LEU A 61 -13.22 18.28 -0.36
CA LEU A 61 -13.47 18.55 -1.78
C LEU A 61 -14.06 19.95 -2.03
N GLY A 62 -14.45 20.68 -0.97
CA GLY A 62 -15.08 22.00 -1.08
C GLY A 62 -16.45 21.96 -1.75
N TRP A 63 -17.18 20.85 -1.65
CA TRP A 63 -18.53 20.72 -2.22
C TRP A 63 -19.57 21.43 -1.34
N GLN A 64 -20.65 21.92 -1.96
CA GLN A 64 -21.79 22.44 -1.22
C GLN A 64 -22.49 21.29 -0.48
N LEU A 65 -22.71 21.48 0.82
CA LEU A 65 -23.40 20.53 1.68
C LEU A 65 -24.88 20.51 1.34
N ASP A 66 -25.39 19.37 0.87
CA ASP A 66 -26.83 19.16 0.73
C ASP A 66 -27.43 18.90 2.12
N THR A 67 -27.83 19.97 2.81
CA THR A 67 -28.34 19.92 4.19
C THR A 67 -29.57 19.02 4.35
N GLY A 68 -30.47 19.00 3.36
CA GLY A 68 -31.66 18.14 3.39
C GLY A 68 -31.36 16.65 3.23
N MET A 69 -30.24 16.29 2.60
CA MET A 69 -29.79 14.91 2.45
C MET A 69 -29.05 14.44 3.71
N LEU A 70 -28.21 15.29 4.26
CA LEU A 70 -27.52 15.08 5.54
C LEU A 70 -28.49 14.89 6.70
N GLU A 71 -29.56 15.69 6.79
CA GLU A 71 -30.56 15.54 7.84
C GLU A 71 -31.36 14.24 7.72
N ARG A 72 -31.61 13.75 6.50
CA ARG A 72 -32.26 12.44 6.29
C ARG A 72 -31.34 11.30 6.72
N MET A 73 -30.08 11.34 6.30
CA MET A 73 -29.09 10.33 6.70
C MET A 73 -28.84 10.32 8.21
N LYS A 74 -28.76 11.49 8.85
CA LYS A 74 -28.60 11.58 10.31
C LYS A 74 -29.79 10.97 11.05
N LYS A 75 -31.02 11.24 10.59
CA LYS A 75 -32.23 10.65 11.18
C LYS A 75 -32.27 9.14 11.02
N GLU A 76 -31.97 8.62 9.83
CA GLU A 76 -31.90 7.18 9.60
C GLU A 76 -30.80 6.52 10.44
N ASN A 77 -29.63 7.15 10.55
CA ASN A 77 -28.54 6.66 11.41
C ASN A 77 -28.91 6.67 12.89
N GLU A 78 -29.57 7.72 13.38
CA GLU A 78 -30.04 7.79 14.77
C GLU A 78 -31.11 6.72 15.07
N GLU A 79 -32.03 6.47 14.13
CA GLU A 79 -33.05 5.41 14.27
C GLU A 79 -32.43 4.01 14.28
N GLU A 80 -31.47 3.73 13.39
CA GLU A 80 -30.78 2.44 13.35
C GLU A 80 -29.86 2.26 14.57
N LEU A 81 -29.14 3.29 15.00
CA LEU A 81 -28.36 3.25 16.24
C LEU A 81 -29.24 3.01 17.47
N ARG A 82 -30.43 3.60 17.52
CA ARG A 82 -31.40 3.32 18.59
C ARG A 82 -31.86 1.88 18.59
N LYS A 83 -32.28 1.33 17.44
CA LYS A 83 -32.67 -0.09 17.32
C LYS A 83 -31.54 -1.03 17.76
N MET A 84 -30.31 -0.72 17.37
CA MET A 84 -29.13 -1.52 17.75
C MET A 84 -28.80 -1.39 19.24
N ASN A 85 -29.01 -0.22 19.86
CA ASN A 85 -28.85 -0.05 21.31
C ASN A 85 -29.93 -0.79 22.09
N GLU A 86 -31.19 -0.69 21.66
CA GLU A 86 -32.32 -1.43 22.25
C GLU A 86 -32.07 -2.95 22.14
N ALA A 87 -31.57 -3.44 21.00
CA ALA A 87 -31.17 -4.84 20.83
C ALA A 87 -29.99 -5.26 21.74
N ILE A 88 -29.04 -4.36 22.03
CA ILE A 88 -27.96 -4.62 22.99
C ILE A 88 -28.50 -4.70 24.42
N GLU A 89 -29.42 -3.82 24.81
CA GLU A 89 -30.05 -3.82 26.13
C GLU A 89 -30.94 -5.07 26.34
N GLU A 90 -31.69 -5.47 25.31
CA GLU A 90 -32.44 -6.73 25.30
C GLU A 90 -31.51 -7.94 25.41
N ALA A 91 -30.38 -7.92 24.68
CA ALA A 91 -29.40 -9.00 24.76
C ALA A 91 -28.71 -9.05 26.14
N GLU A 92 -28.44 -7.90 26.78
CA GLU A 92 -27.84 -7.84 28.11
C GLU A 92 -28.81 -8.28 29.22
N THR A 93 -30.13 -8.13 29.01
CA THR A 93 -31.16 -8.49 30.00
C THR A 93 -31.67 -9.93 29.85
N SER A 94 -31.69 -10.48 28.64
CA SER A 94 -32.39 -11.73 28.34
C SER A 94 -31.49 -12.88 27.86
N MET A 95 -30.26 -12.59 27.42
CA MET A 95 -29.48 -13.48 26.55
C MET A 95 -28.04 -13.70 27.05
N GLY A 96 -27.32 -14.63 26.42
CA GLY A 96 -25.96 -15.02 26.81
C GLY A 96 -24.85 -14.08 26.28
N GLU A 97 -23.62 -14.24 26.78
CA GLU A 97 -22.44 -13.44 26.37
C GLU A 97 -22.19 -13.47 24.84
N THR A 98 -22.57 -14.55 24.17
CA THR A 98 -22.45 -14.71 22.71
C THR A 98 -23.37 -13.78 21.92
N GLU A 99 -24.62 -13.61 22.36
CA GLU A 99 -25.61 -12.77 21.68
C GLU A 99 -25.33 -11.28 21.94
N ILE A 100 -24.92 -10.94 23.17
CA ILE A 100 -24.42 -9.59 23.52
C ILE A 100 -23.25 -9.20 22.60
N ARG A 101 -22.35 -10.14 22.32
CA ARG A 101 -21.22 -9.89 21.43
C ARG A 101 -21.65 -9.69 19.98
N GLU A 102 -22.52 -10.52 19.45
CA GLU A 102 -23.03 -10.37 18.07
C GLU A 102 -23.76 -9.03 17.87
N ALA A 103 -24.57 -8.63 18.85
CA ALA A 103 -25.23 -7.32 18.82
C ALA A 103 -24.21 -6.16 18.85
N ASN A 104 -23.19 -6.25 19.69
CA ASN A 104 -22.12 -5.25 19.74
C ASN A 104 -21.25 -5.24 18.46
N LEU A 105 -21.04 -6.40 17.82
CA LEU A 105 -20.29 -6.53 16.58
C LEU A 105 -21.05 -5.90 15.40
N LYS A 106 -22.35 -6.17 15.27
CA LYS A 106 -23.21 -5.53 14.27
C LYS A 106 -23.23 -4.01 14.43
N LYS A 107 -23.28 -3.52 15.67
CA LYS A 107 -23.17 -2.08 15.95
C LYS A 107 -21.80 -1.53 15.52
N ALA A 108 -20.71 -2.25 15.80
CA ALA A 108 -19.37 -1.80 15.44
C ALA A 108 -19.15 -1.78 13.91
N GLU A 109 -19.64 -2.80 13.19
CA GLU A 109 -19.63 -2.84 11.73
C GLU A 109 -20.47 -1.71 11.13
N TYR A 110 -21.64 -1.43 11.70
CA TYR A 110 -22.49 -0.33 11.29
C TYR A 110 -21.84 1.04 11.50
N LEU A 111 -21.21 1.28 12.66
CA LEU A 111 -20.43 2.50 12.91
C LEU A 111 -19.23 2.63 11.97
N SER A 112 -18.57 1.51 11.68
CA SER A 112 -17.48 1.47 10.69
C SER A 112 -17.98 1.78 9.28
N ARG A 113 -19.20 1.35 8.92
CA ARG A 113 -19.84 1.65 7.64
C ARG A 113 -20.21 3.12 7.53
N ILE A 114 -20.73 3.72 8.60
CA ILE A 114 -21.03 5.16 8.63
C ILE A 114 -19.74 6.01 8.54
N GLY A 115 -18.62 5.47 9.01
CA GLY A 115 -17.32 6.15 9.02
C GLY A 115 -17.05 6.94 10.30
N ASP A 116 -17.73 6.69 11.41
CA ASP A 116 -17.35 7.34 12.68
C ASP A 116 -16.12 6.65 13.29
N LYS A 117 -14.94 7.28 13.12
CA LYS A 117 -13.65 6.71 13.55
C LYS A 117 -13.60 6.49 15.06
N GLU A 118 -14.07 7.43 15.88
CA GLU A 118 -13.87 7.39 17.31
C GLU A 118 -14.85 6.45 18.00
N GLU A 119 -16.11 6.49 17.58
CA GLU A 119 -17.14 5.61 18.13
C GLU A 119 -16.92 4.17 17.69
N ALA A 120 -16.51 3.93 16.45
CA ALA A 120 -16.19 2.59 15.96
C ALA A 120 -15.03 1.97 16.77
N VAL A 121 -13.94 2.70 17.00
CA VAL A 121 -12.79 2.17 17.79
C VAL A 121 -13.21 1.83 19.22
N LYS A 122 -14.08 2.64 19.85
CA LYS A 122 -14.63 2.35 21.19
C LYS A 122 -15.55 1.12 21.17
N ALA A 123 -16.40 0.99 20.15
CA ALA A 123 -17.27 -0.16 19.98
C ALA A 123 -16.46 -1.46 19.77
N PHE A 124 -15.43 -1.41 18.91
CA PHE A 124 -14.54 -2.54 18.68
C PHE A 124 -13.74 -2.94 19.94
N ALA A 125 -13.31 -1.97 20.75
CA ALA A 125 -12.67 -2.25 22.03
C ALA A 125 -13.64 -2.98 23.00
N LYS A 126 -14.88 -2.49 23.11
CA LYS A 126 -15.93 -3.15 23.94
C LYS A 126 -16.24 -4.56 23.46
N THR A 127 -16.31 -4.78 22.14
CA THR A 127 -16.50 -6.14 21.61
C THR A 127 -15.31 -7.04 21.92
N TYR A 128 -14.09 -6.52 21.83
CA TYR A 128 -12.86 -7.29 22.05
C TYR A 128 -12.82 -7.86 23.47
N ASP A 129 -13.16 -7.05 24.48
CA ASP A 129 -13.17 -7.48 25.88
C ASP A 129 -14.19 -8.59 26.15
N LYS A 130 -15.35 -8.56 25.45
CA LYS A 130 -16.41 -9.57 25.55
C LYS A 130 -16.16 -10.82 24.69
N THR A 131 -15.14 -10.83 23.82
CA THR A 131 -14.85 -11.98 22.95
C THR A 131 -13.95 -13.01 23.62
N VAL A 132 -14.35 -14.27 23.56
CA VAL A 132 -13.57 -15.38 24.16
C VAL A 132 -12.71 -16.11 23.12
N SER A 133 -13.18 -16.26 21.89
CA SER A 133 -12.43 -17.02 20.87
C SER A 133 -11.32 -16.21 20.20
N LEU A 134 -10.16 -16.85 20.01
CA LEU A 134 -8.97 -16.24 19.38
C LEU A 134 -9.22 -15.82 17.92
N GLY A 135 -9.91 -16.65 17.14
CA GLY A 135 -10.22 -16.35 15.74
C GLY A 135 -11.07 -15.08 15.60
N GLN A 136 -12.09 -14.93 16.43
CA GLN A 136 -12.97 -13.75 16.39
C GLN A 136 -12.28 -12.50 16.94
N ARG A 137 -11.37 -12.65 17.91
CA ARG A 137 -10.48 -11.55 18.34
C ARG A 137 -9.63 -11.04 17.20
N LEU A 138 -9.04 -11.95 16.41
CA LEU A 138 -8.26 -11.58 15.22
C LEU A 138 -9.11 -10.83 14.20
N ASP A 139 -10.33 -11.30 13.92
CA ASP A 139 -11.21 -10.66 12.96
C ASP A 139 -11.56 -9.21 13.38
N LEU A 140 -11.79 -8.95 14.67
CA LEU A 140 -11.98 -7.58 15.20
C LEU A 140 -10.72 -6.72 15.08
N VAL A 141 -9.54 -7.29 15.28
CA VAL A 141 -8.28 -6.57 15.10
C VAL A 141 -8.07 -6.22 13.61
N PHE A 142 -8.45 -7.09 12.68
CA PHE A 142 -8.43 -6.80 11.24
C PHE A 142 -9.38 -5.66 10.86
N HIS A 143 -10.59 -5.58 11.44
CA HIS A 143 -11.48 -4.44 11.25
C HIS A 143 -10.84 -3.12 11.71
N ASN A 144 -10.18 -3.11 12.88
CA ASN A 144 -9.47 -1.93 13.35
C ASN A 144 -8.28 -1.54 12.47
N ILE A 145 -7.58 -2.52 11.86
CA ILE A 145 -6.51 -2.25 10.90
C ILE A 145 -7.10 -1.66 9.61
N ARG A 146 -8.22 -2.18 9.10
CA ARG A 146 -8.92 -1.62 7.92
C ARG A 146 -9.36 -0.19 8.15
N LEU A 147 -9.95 0.10 9.31
CA LEU A 147 -10.34 1.46 9.71
C LEU A 147 -9.11 2.38 9.83
N GLY A 148 -8.00 1.87 10.39
CA GLY A 148 -6.73 2.58 10.40
C GLY A 148 -6.19 2.87 8.99
N LEU A 149 -6.27 1.91 8.08
CA LEU A 149 -5.87 2.07 6.67
C LEU A 149 -6.79 3.02 5.90
N PHE A 150 -8.08 3.08 6.22
CA PHE A 150 -9.03 4.01 5.62
C PHE A 150 -8.66 5.47 5.95
N TYR A 151 -8.35 5.75 7.22
CA TYR A 151 -7.94 7.07 7.70
C TYR A 151 -6.43 7.36 7.58
N LEU A 152 -5.62 6.38 7.17
CA LEU A 152 -4.15 6.45 7.11
C LEU A 152 -3.50 6.86 8.45
N ASP A 153 -4.04 6.38 9.57
CA ASP A 153 -3.46 6.62 10.89
C ASP A 153 -2.38 5.60 11.21
N HIS A 154 -1.12 5.99 10.97
CA HIS A 154 0.04 5.12 11.19
C HIS A 154 0.11 4.57 12.62
N SER A 155 -0.26 5.36 13.64
CA SER A 155 -0.13 4.97 15.04
C SER A 155 -1.11 3.84 15.43
N LEU A 156 -2.34 3.94 14.92
CA LEU A 156 -3.37 2.95 15.15
C LEU A 156 -3.03 1.63 14.44
N ILE A 157 -2.53 1.72 13.20
CA ILE A 157 -2.16 0.54 12.41
C ILE A 157 -1.01 -0.22 13.07
N THR A 158 0.07 0.45 13.51
CA THR A 158 1.22 -0.24 14.13
C THR A 158 0.83 -0.96 15.41
N ARG A 159 0.05 -0.31 16.28
CA ARG A 159 -0.42 -0.91 17.54
C ARG A 159 -1.26 -2.16 17.29
N ASN A 160 -2.15 -2.11 16.29
CA ASN A 160 -3.04 -3.22 15.99
C ASN A 160 -2.32 -4.35 15.24
N LEU A 161 -1.32 -4.04 14.40
CA LEU A 161 -0.46 -5.04 13.77
C LEU A 161 0.37 -5.81 14.80
N GLU A 162 0.94 -5.14 15.80
CA GLU A 162 1.69 -5.80 16.88
C GLU A 162 0.79 -6.73 17.70
N LYS A 163 -0.43 -6.28 18.05
CA LYS A 163 -1.43 -7.12 18.72
C LYS A 163 -1.86 -8.33 17.87
N ALA A 164 -2.02 -8.14 16.56
CA ALA A 164 -2.40 -9.24 15.68
C ALA A 164 -1.27 -10.28 15.55
N LYS A 165 -0.01 -9.84 15.56
CA LYS A 165 1.16 -10.75 15.56
C LYS A 165 1.20 -11.61 16.81
N SER A 166 1.02 -11.03 18.00
CA SER A 166 1.01 -11.82 19.24
C SER A 166 -0.13 -12.83 19.27
N LEU A 167 -1.33 -12.43 18.84
CA LEU A 167 -2.49 -13.33 18.78
C LEU A 167 -2.31 -14.48 17.77
N ILE A 168 -1.59 -14.26 16.66
CA ILE A 168 -1.29 -15.31 15.68
C ILE A 168 -0.26 -16.30 16.21
N GLU A 169 0.72 -15.83 17.00
CA GLU A 169 1.69 -16.72 17.67
C GLU A 169 1.03 -17.61 18.74
N GLU A 170 0.00 -17.11 19.42
CA GLU A 170 -0.76 -17.86 20.43
C GLU A 170 -1.64 -18.98 19.83
N GLY A 171 -2.07 -18.86 18.57
CA GLY A 171 -2.88 -19.90 17.92
C GLY A 171 -3.74 -19.41 16.76
N GLY A 172 -3.13 -18.73 15.78
CA GLY A 172 -3.84 -18.26 14.59
C GLY A 172 -3.97 -19.32 13.49
N ASP A 173 -5.16 -19.41 12.89
CA ASP A 173 -5.39 -20.20 11.68
C ASP A 173 -4.48 -19.75 10.53
N TRP A 174 -4.11 -20.71 9.67
CA TRP A 174 -3.23 -20.46 8.54
C TRP A 174 -3.76 -19.38 7.58
N ASP A 175 -5.07 -19.34 7.32
CA ASP A 175 -5.70 -18.31 6.48
C ASP A 175 -5.57 -16.90 7.10
N ARG A 176 -5.86 -16.76 8.40
CA ARG A 176 -5.73 -15.48 9.12
C ARG A 176 -4.29 -14.98 9.15
N ARG A 177 -3.31 -15.88 9.18
CA ARG A 177 -1.89 -15.54 9.07
C ARG A 177 -1.55 -14.94 7.70
N ASN A 178 -2.12 -15.46 6.61
CA ASN A 178 -1.92 -14.89 5.28
C ASN A 178 -2.57 -13.53 5.15
N ARG A 179 -3.80 -13.35 5.67
CA ARG A 179 -4.46 -12.03 5.71
C ARG A 179 -3.59 -11.01 6.45
N LEU A 180 -3.06 -11.36 7.62
CA LEU A 180 -2.14 -10.49 8.35
C LEU A 180 -0.94 -10.08 7.49
N LYS A 181 -0.31 -11.02 6.79
CA LYS A 181 0.83 -10.72 5.90
C LYS A 181 0.44 -9.72 4.81
N VAL A 182 -0.76 -9.83 4.23
CA VAL A 182 -1.27 -8.87 3.25
C VAL A 182 -1.47 -7.49 3.89
N TYR A 183 -2.14 -7.41 5.05
CA TYR A 183 -2.33 -6.15 5.79
C TYR A 183 -1.00 -5.48 6.14
N GLU A 184 -0.03 -6.26 6.64
CA GLU A 184 1.31 -5.79 6.96
C GLU A 184 2.05 -5.34 5.69
N GLY A 185 1.95 -6.09 4.59
CA GLY A 185 2.55 -5.74 3.30
C GLY A 185 2.03 -4.43 2.74
N VAL A 186 0.70 -4.21 2.80
CA VAL A 186 0.05 -2.96 2.39
C VAL A 186 0.53 -1.79 3.26
N TYR A 187 0.62 -1.98 4.57
CA TYR A 187 1.15 -0.95 5.46
C TYR A 187 2.64 -0.66 5.21
N CYS A 188 3.47 -1.69 4.99
CA CYS A 188 4.88 -1.52 4.65
C CYS A 188 5.07 -0.75 3.34
N MET A 189 4.19 -0.95 2.37
CA MET A 189 4.15 -0.17 1.14
C MET A 189 3.89 1.33 1.41
N ALA A 190 2.95 1.63 2.31
CA ALA A 190 2.64 3.00 2.74
C ALA A 190 3.77 3.68 3.53
N VAL A 191 4.68 2.92 4.17
CA VAL A 191 5.83 3.44 4.93
C VAL A 191 7.15 3.41 4.12
N ARG A 192 7.11 3.00 2.84
CA ARG A 192 8.26 2.82 1.92
C ARG A 192 9.19 1.64 2.21
N ASP A 193 8.77 0.67 3.03
CA ASP A 193 9.55 -0.56 3.25
C ASP A 193 9.23 -1.64 2.19
N PHE A 194 9.67 -1.38 0.96
CA PHE A 194 9.39 -2.27 -0.18
C PHE A 194 10.06 -3.65 -0.05
N LYS A 195 11.16 -3.76 0.69
CA LYS A 195 11.87 -5.04 0.87
C LYS A 195 11.05 -6.04 1.68
N LYS A 196 10.49 -5.58 2.81
CA LYS A 196 9.60 -6.43 3.61
C LYS A 196 8.29 -6.71 2.87
N ALA A 197 7.71 -5.68 2.25
CA ALA A 197 6.48 -5.82 1.48
C ALA A 197 6.62 -6.87 0.35
N ALA A 198 7.73 -6.87 -0.40
CA ALA A 198 7.96 -7.86 -1.47
C ALA A 198 7.94 -9.31 -0.96
N ASN A 199 8.63 -9.57 0.15
CA ASN A 199 8.69 -10.92 0.72
C ASN A 199 7.32 -11.35 1.25
N LEU A 200 6.61 -10.45 1.95
CA LEU A 200 5.28 -10.73 2.48
C LEU A 200 4.28 -11.01 1.36
N PHE A 201 4.29 -10.20 0.30
CA PHE A 201 3.39 -10.39 -0.82
C PHE A 201 3.67 -11.69 -1.56
N LEU A 202 4.93 -11.98 -1.91
CA LEU A 202 5.28 -13.21 -2.62
C LEU A 202 4.88 -14.48 -1.88
N ASP A 203 4.94 -14.49 -0.55
CA ASP A 203 4.49 -15.62 0.25
C ASP A 203 2.97 -15.83 0.20
N THR A 204 2.21 -14.79 -0.12
CA THR A 204 0.74 -14.76 -0.04
C THR A 204 0.01 -14.83 -1.38
N ILE A 205 0.70 -14.71 -2.53
CA ILE A 205 0.06 -14.73 -3.87
C ILE A 205 -0.73 -16.01 -4.09
N SER A 206 -0.20 -17.15 -3.65
CA SER A 206 -0.79 -18.47 -3.89
C SER A 206 -2.06 -18.75 -3.11
N THR A 207 -2.29 -17.99 -2.04
CA THR A 207 -3.38 -18.24 -1.09
C THR A 207 -4.03 -16.93 -0.67
N PHE A 208 -4.22 -16.06 -1.65
CA PHE A 208 -4.88 -14.78 -1.46
C PHE A 208 -6.38 -14.99 -1.27
N THR A 209 -6.88 -14.59 -0.09
CA THR A 209 -8.30 -14.64 0.29
C THR A 209 -8.84 -13.27 0.73
N SER A 210 -8.03 -12.21 0.60
CA SER A 210 -8.30 -10.87 1.16
C SER A 210 -9.01 -9.92 0.18
N TYR A 211 -10.16 -10.34 -0.36
CA TYR A 211 -10.99 -9.53 -1.28
C TYR A 211 -11.58 -8.27 -0.63
N GLU A 212 -11.52 -8.17 0.70
CA GLU A 212 -11.87 -6.97 1.47
C GLU A 212 -10.95 -5.78 1.19
N LEU A 213 -9.67 -6.05 0.93
CA LEU A 213 -8.65 -5.00 0.74
C LEU A 213 -8.63 -4.51 -0.70
N MET A 214 -8.59 -5.46 -1.62
CA MET A 214 -8.36 -5.22 -3.04
C MET A 214 -8.69 -6.46 -3.86
N ASP A 215 -8.97 -6.23 -5.14
CA ASP A 215 -9.13 -7.29 -6.11
C ASP A 215 -7.80 -8.02 -6.37
N TYR A 216 -7.87 -9.31 -6.72
CA TYR A 216 -6.72 -10.16 -6.99
C TYR A 216 -5.84 -9.60 -8.11
N THR A 217 -6.45 -9.01 -9.15
CA THR A 217 -5.72 -8.38 -10.25
C THR A 217 -4.85 -7.22 -9.78
N ARG A 218 -5.42 -6.33 -8.94
CA ARG A 218 -4.69 -5.23 -8.32
C ARG A 218 -3.61 -5.75 -7.37
N PHE A 219 -3.87 -6.84 -6.65
CA PHE A 219 -2.92 -7.42 -5.69
C PHE A 219 -1.67 -7.92 -6.38
N VAL A 220 -1.84 -8.64 -7.49
CA VAL A 220 -0.72 -9.05 -8.34
C VAL A 220 0.01 -7.83 -8.91
N GLY A 221 -0.72 -6.80 -9.34
CA GLY A 221 -0.14 -5.54 -9.81
C GLY A 221 0.81 -4.89 -8.79
N TYR A 222 0.34 -4.69 -7.55
CA TYR A 222 1.21 -4.16 -6.48
C TYR A 222 2.37 -5.09 -6.16
N THR A 223 2.14 -6.40 -6.16
CA THR A 223 3.20 -7.36 -5.87
C THR A 223 4.31 -7.26 -6.91
N VAL A 224 3.97 -7.17 -8.19
CA VAL A 224 4.94 -6.94 -9.27
C VAL A 224 5.70 -5.63 -9.06
N LEU A 225 4.99 -4.52 -8.81
CA LEU A 225 5.61 -3.21 -8.62
C LEU A 225 6.61 -3.19 -7.46
N VAL A 226 6.24 -3.77 -6.31
CA VAL A 226 7.09 -3.83 -5.12
C VAL A 226 8.27 -4.80 -5.34
N CYS A 227 8.03 -5.94 -5.99
CA CYS A 227 9.09 -6.91 -6.30
C CYS A 227 10.16 -6.36 -7.24
N MET A 228 9.78 -5.52 -8.21
CA MET A 228 10.73 -4.91 -9.16
C MET A 228 11.75 -3.98 -8.48
N ILE A 229 11.39 -3.34 -7.36
CA ILE A 229 12.31 -2.50 -6.58
C ILE A 229 13.13 -3.34 -5.59
N ALA A 230 12.48 -4.30 -4.93
CA ALA A 230 13.05 -4.97 -3.76
C ALA A 230 14.01 -6.10 -4.10
N LEU A 231 13.72 -6.86 -5.16
CA LEU A 231 14.40 -8.13 -5.45
C LEU A 231 15.53 -7.96 -6.47
N PRO A 232 16.64 -8.70 -6.29
CA PRO A 232 17.66 -8.79 -7.31
C PRO A 232 17.15 -9.57 -8.53
N ARG A 233 17.80 -9.35 -9.69
CA ARG A 233 17.37 -9.89 -10.98
C ARG A 233 17.18 -11.42 -11.02
N ASN A 234 18.02 -12.17 -10.29
CA ASN A 234 17.93 -13.63 -10.23
C ASN A 234 16.64 -14.09 -9.53
N ASP A 235 16.30 -13.47 -8.40
CA ASP A 235 15.11 -13.80 -7.63
C ASP A 235 13.84 -13.33 -8.33
N LEU A 236 13.91 -12.19 -9.03
CA LEU A 236 12.81 -11.70 -9.86
C LEU A 236 12.47 -12.70 -10.98
N ARG A 237 13.48 -13.32 -11.61
CA ARG A 237 13.26 -14.35 -12.63
C ARG A 237 12.54 -15.58 -12.08
N THR A 238 13.01 -16.10 -10.95
CA THR A 238 12.50 -17.37 -10.40
C THR A 238 11.13 -17.20 -9.77
N LYS A 239 10.92 -16.13 -9.00
CA LYS A 239 9.69 -15.92 -8.23
C LYS A 239 8.60 -15.20 -9.01
N VAL A 240 8.96 -14.22 -9.85
CA VAL A 240 7.96 -13.37 -10.53
C VAL A 240 7.79 -13.77 -12.00
N VAL A 241 8.87 -13.78 -12.80
CA VAL A 241 8.77 -14.06 -14.25
C VAL A 241 8.29 -15.48 -14.52
N LYS A 242 8.72 -16.46 -13.71
CA LYS A 242 8.35 -17.88 -13.85
C LYS A 242 7.20 -18.31 -12.94
N GLY A 243 6.64 -17.42 -12.12
CA GLY A 243 5.52 -17.75 -11.24
C GLY A 243 4.25 -17.93 -12.08
N SER A 244 3.60 -19.09 -11.97
CA SER A 244 2.39 -19.42 -12.75
C SER A 244 1.23 -18.47 -12.44
N GLU A 245 0.98 -18.20 -11.16
CA GLU A 245 -0.12 -17.34 -10.68
C GLU A 245 0.00 -15.91 -11.21
N ILE A 246 1.24 -15.38 -11.19
CA ILE A 246 1.53 -14.04 -11.68
C ILE A 246 1.39 -14.01 -13.20
N GLN A 247 1.86 -15.05 -13.91
CA GLN A 247 1.73 -15.13 -15.37
C GLN A 247 0.27 -15.14 -15.83
N GLU A 248 -0.61 -15.88 -15.15
CA GLU A 248 -2.04 -15.94 -15.49
C GLU A 248 -2.69 -14.57 -15.44
N VAL A 249 -2.43 -13.79 -14.39
CA VAL A 249 -2.98 -12.42 -14.26
C VAL A 249 -2.28 -11.45 -15.21
N LEU A 250 -0.97 -11.61 -15.44
CA LEU A 250 -0.21 -10.80 -16.40
C LEU A 250 -0.69 -10.98 -17.84
N HIS A 251 -1.36 -12.08 -18.18
CA HIS A 251 -2.00 -12.23 -19.49
C HIS A 251 -3.21 -11.30 -19.68
N SER A 252 -3.89 -10.93 -18.58
CA SER A 252 -5.03 -10.01 -18.61
C SER A 252 -4.56 -8.54 -18.61
N ALA A 253 -3.38 -8.24 -18.06
CA ALA A 253 -2.81 -6.91 -17.96
C ALA A 253 -1.52 -6.77 -18.78
N ASP A 254 -1.65 -6.51 -20.08
CA ASP A 254 -0.52 -6.45 -21.02
C ASP A 254 0.46 -5.29 -20.71
N ASP A 255 -0.02 -4.19 -20.13
CA ASP A 255 0.81 -3.05 -19.73
C ASP A 255 1.79 -3.40 -18.58
N LEU A 256 1.32 -4.13 -17.56
CA LEU A 256 2.19 -4.60 -16.47
C LEU A 256 3.17 -5.68 -16.93
N ARG A 257 2.71 -6.56 -17.84
CA ARG A 257 3.56 -7.59 -18.46
C ARG A 257 4.69 -6.99 -19.27
N SER A 258 4.37 -6.05 -20.15
CA SER A 258 5.38 -5.34 -20.96
C SER A 258 6.34 -4.53 -20.09
N TYR A 259 5.87 -3.92 -18.99
CA TYR A 259 6.73 -3.24 -18.02
C TYR A 259 7.74 -4.19 -17.33
N LEU A 260 7.28 -5.35 -16.86
CA LEU A 260 8.14 -6.34 -16.20
C LEU A 260 9.14 -6.99 -17.17
N LEU A 261 8.66 -7.42 -18.35
CA LEU A 261 9.50 -8.11 -19.33
C LEU A 261 10.51 -7.17 -19.97
N SER A 262 10.15 -5.91 -20.26
CA SER A 262 11.08 -4.94 -20.87
C SER A 262 12.33 -4.71 -20.00
N LEU A 263 12.18 -4.64 -18.67
CA LEU A 263 13.33 -4.55 -17.76
C LEU A 263 14.17 -5.83 -17.78
N TYR A 264 13.52 -7.00 -17.77
CA TYR A 264 14.20 -8.29 -17.72
C TYR A 264 14.96 -8.63 -19.02
N GLU A 265 14.36 -8.32 -20.17
CA GLU A 265 14.90 -8.53 -21.52
C GLU A 265 15.88 -7.42 -21.96
N CYS A 266 16.14 -6.42 -21.10
CA CYS A 266 16.99 -5.26 -21.36
C CYS A 266 16.50 -4.35 -22.50
N GLN A 267 15.19 -4.28 -22.74
CA GLN A 267 14.57 -3.35 -23.70
C GLN A 267 14.27 -2.01 -23.01
N TYR A 268 15.28 -1.17 -22.88
CA TYR A 268 15.18 0.05 -22.07
C TYR A 268 14.26 1.13 -22.66
N HIS A 269 14.10 1.17 -23.98
CA HIS A 269 13.21 2.12 -24.65
C HIS A 269 11.74 1.90 -24.26
N THR A 270 11.26 0.65 -24.36
CA THR A 270 9.89 0.28 -23.98
C THR A 270 9.69 0.39 -22.47
N PHE A 271 10.72 0.07 -21.68
CA PHE A 271 10.69 0.25 -20.23
C PHE A 271 10.42 1.71 -19.82
N PHE A 272 11.05 2.71 -20.46
CA PHE A 272 10.82 4.13 -20.14
C PHE A 272 9.41 4.60 -20.50
N GLN A 273 8.86 4.11 -21.60
CA GLN A 273 7.48 4.41 -21.99
C GLN A 273 6.48 3.83 -20.98
N LYS A 274 6.66 2.58 -20.59
CA LYS A 274 5.79 1.91 -19.60
C LYS A 274 5.99 2.46 -18.19
N LEU A 275 7.20 2.90 -17.83
CA LEU A 275 7.45 3.58 -16.56
C LEU A 275 6.66 4.88 -16.43
N ALA A 276 6.47 5.64 -17.52
CA ALA A 276 5.65 6.85 -17.51
C ALA A 276 4.15 6.51 -17.30
N TRP A 277 3.68 5.41 -17.87
CA TRP A 277 2.32 4.91 -17.61
C TRP A 277 2.13 4.49 -16.15
N VAL A 278 3.08 3.71 -15.60
CA VAL A 278 3.07 3.32 -14.17
C VAL A 278 3.14 4.54 -13.25
N GLU A 279 3.95 5.56 -13.59
CA GLU A 279 3.99 6.82 -12.82
C GLU A 279 2.61 7.50 -12.75
N GLY A 280 1.86 7.45 -13.85
CA GLY A 280 0.47 7.89 -13.90
C GLY A 280 -0.40 7.11 -12.93
N GLU A 281 -0.42 5.78 -13.00
CA GLU A 281 -1.22 4.94 -12.09
C GLU A 281 -0.86 5.16 -10.61
N LEU A 282 0.43 5.21 -10.28
CA LEU A 282 0.91 5.43 -8.92
C LEU A 282 0.51 6.79 -8.34
N ARG A 283 0.33 7.80 -9.20
CA ARG A 283 -0.11 9.14 -8.78
C ARG A 283 -1.59 9.16 -8.41
N HIS A 284 -2.39 8.33 -9.05
CA HIS A 284 -3.83 8.20 -8.78
C HIS A 284 -4.12 7.30 -7.57
N ASP A 285 -3.13 6.51 -7.16
CA ASP A 285 -3.28 5.57 -6.09
C ASP A 285 -3.01 6.17 -4.69
N ARG A 286 -3.95 6.01 -3.77
CA ARG A 286 -3.95 6.65 -2.45
C ARG A 286 -2.72 6.30 -1.62
N LEU A 287 -2.31 5.03 -1.65
CA LEU A 287 -1.21 4.53 -0.82
C LEU A 287 0.17 4.94 -1.35
N LEU A 288 0.32 4.98 -2.68
CA LEU A 288 1.60 5.19 -3.35
C LEU A 288 1.79 6.62 -3.87
N ALA A 289 0.75 7.45 -3.94
CA ALA A 289 0.82 8.83 -4.39
C ALA A 289 1.76 9.74 -3.57
N PRO A 290 1.99 9.56 -2.26
CA PRO A 290 3.04 10.31 -1.58
C PRO A 290 4.46 9.87 -1.99
N HIS A 291 4.59 8.74 -2.68
CA HIS A 291 5.83 8.00 -2.90
C HIS A 291 6.15 7.72 -4.37
N TYR A 292 5.30 8.11 -5.33
CA TYR A 292 5.52 7.87 -6.77
C TYR A 292 6.89 8.39 -7.26
N ARG A 293 7.31 9.60 -6.82
CA ARG A 293 8.63 10.16 -7.19
C ARG A 293 9.79 9.30 -6.70
N TYR A 294 9.64 8.70 -5.53
CA TYR A 294 10.64 7.79 -5.00
C TYR A 294 10.70 6.53 -5.86
N TYR A 295 9.54 5.93 -6.16
CA TYR A 295 9.44 4.74 -7.00
C TYR A 295 10.13 4.93 -8.37
N VAL A 296 9.75 5.98 -9.10
CA VAL A 296 10.30 6.28 -10.43
C VAL A 296 11.81 6.51 -10.39
N ARG A 297 12.29 7.24 -9.37
CA ARG A 297 13.72 7.50 -9.19
C ARG A 297 14.51 6.21 -8.95
N GLU A 298 14.02 5.33 -8.08
CA GLU A 298 14.68 4.06 -7.79
C GLU A 298 14.68 3.14 -9.02
N MET A 299 13.58 3.09 -9.77
CA MET A 299 13.50 2.30 -11.01
C MET A 299 14.46 2.80 -12.09
N ARG A 300 14.64 4.12 -12.24
CA ARG A 300 15.63 4.70 -13.16
C ARG A 300 17.06 4.31 -12.77
N ILE A 301 17.39 4.42 -11.47
CA ILE A 301 18.70 3.99 -10.97
C ILE A 301 18.93 2.51 -11.27
N LEU A 302 17.94 1.65 -11.04
CA LEU A 302 18.05 0.21 -11.28
C LEU A 302 18.30 -0.10 -12.76
N ALA A 303 17.54 0.51 -13.67
CA ALA A 303 17.73 0.35 -15.10
C ALA A 303 19.12 0.83 -15.57
N TYR A 304 19.60 1.95 -15.03
CA TYR A 304 20.96 2.44 -15.31
C TYR A 304 22.04 1.51 -14.74
N THR A 305 21.90 1.04 -13.50
CA THR A 305 22.85 0.09 -12.93
C THR A 305 22.94 -1.19 -13.75
N GLN A 306 21.81 -1.71 -14.23
CA GLN A 306 21.76 -2.93 -15.04
C GLN A 306 22.52 -2.80 -16.35
N LEU A 307 22.38 -1.67 -17.05
CA LEU A 307 23.15 -1.42 -18.29
C LEU A 307 24.64 -1.19 -17.99
N LEU A 308 24.95 -0.43 -16.94
CA LEU A 308 26.34 -0.11 -16.58
C LEU A 308 27.11 -1.33 -16.06
N GLU A 309 26.45 -2.31 -15.46
CA GLU A 309 27.11 -3.50 -14.88
C GLU A 309 27.78 -4.37 -15.95
N SER A 310 27.15 -4.47 -17.14
CA SER A 310 27.63 -5.30 -18.26
C SER A 310 28.82 -4.70 -19.02
N TYR A 311 29.05 -3.39 -18.92
CA TYR A 311 30.08 -2.69 -19.71
C TYR A 311 31.09 -1.97 -18.81
N ARG A 312 32.38 -2.04 -19.17
CA ARG A 312 33.43 -1.25 -18.50
C ARG A 312 33.41 0.22 -18.93
N SER A 313 33.15 0.46 -20.20
CA SER A 313 32.98 1.79 -20.79
C SER A 313 31.91 1.74 -21.87
N LEU A 314 31.15 2.83 -22.00
CA LEU A 314 30.08 2.98 -22.98
C LEU A 314 30.00 4.44 -23.43
N THR A 315 29.57 4.69 -24.66
CA THR A 315 29.37 6.07 -25.13
C THR A 315 28.02 6.61 -24.65
N LEU A 316 27.97 7.91 -24.34
CA LEU A 316 26.72 8.60 -23.97
C LEU A 316 25.66 8.49 -25.08
N GLN A 317 26.09 8.52 -26.34
CA GLN A 317 25.20 8.38 -27.50
C GLN A 317 24.53 7.00 -27.54
N TYR A 318 25.30 5.93 -27.30
CA TYR A 318 24.73 4.58 -27.25
C TYR A 318 23.70 4.46 -26.14
N MET A 319 24.02 4.97 -24.95
CA MET A 319 23.09 4.97 -23.83
C MET A 319 21.81 5.77 -24.16
N ALA A 320 21.95 6.94 -24.77
CA ALA A 320 20.83 7.77 -25.22
C ALA A 320 19.92 7.02 -26.20
N THR A 321 20.50 6.32 -27.19
CA THR A 321 19.73 5.53 -28.14
C THR A 321 19.06 4.30 -27.51
N ALA A 322 19.71 3.64 -26.54
CA ALA A 322 19.16 2.45 -25.89
C ALA A 322 17.93 2.78 -25.03
N PHE A 323 17.96 3.92 -24.33
CA PHE A 323 16.83 4.41 -23.54
C PHE A 323 15.82 5.23 -24.38
N GLY A 324 16.20 5.65 -25.59
CA GLY A 324 15.39 6.48 -26.49
C GLY A 324 15.17 7.90 -25.97
N VAL A 325 16.18 8.47 -25.33
CA VAL A 325 16.18 9.83 -24.76
C VAL A 325 17.34 10.65 -25.32
N SER A 326 17.36 11.96 -25.08
CA SER A 326 18.47 12.81 -25.51
C SER A 326 19.73 12.60 -24.66
N THR A 327 20.89 12.87 -25.24
CA THR A 327 22.18 12.84 -24.53
C THR A 327 22.22 13.82 -23.36
N GLU A 328 21.63 15.01 -23.55
CA GLU A 328 21.51 16.02 -22.49
C GLU A 328 20.67 15.55 -21.30
N PHE A 329 19.60 14.78 -21.56
CA PHE A 329 18.76 14.22 -20.52
C PHE A 329 19.54 13.22 -19.66
N ILE A 330 20.27 12.29 -20.30
CA ILE A 330 21.10 11.31 -19.60
C ILE A 330 22.22 11.97 -18.81
N ASP A 331 22.89 12.99 -19.37
CA ASP A 331 23.94 13.73 -18.67
C ASP A 331 23.41 14.38 -17.37
N ARG A 332 22.23 15.00 -17.42
CA ARG A 332 21.57 15.60 -16.25
C ARG A 332 21.13 14.56 -15.21
N GLU A 333 20.64 13.41 -15.64
CA GLU A 333 20.20 12.35 -14.70
C GLU A 333 21.37 11.64 -14.05
N LEU A 334 22.35 11.20 -14.84
CA LEU A 334 23.53 10.51 -14.34
C LEU A 334 24.33 11.41 -13.40
N SER A 335 24.55 12.68 -13.74
CA SER A 335 25.26 13.62 -12.86
C SER A 335 24.60 13.74 -11.49
N ARG A 336 23.27 13.80 -11.43
CA ARG A 336 22.51 13.82 -10.16
C ARG A 336 22.71 12.53 -9.35
N TYR A 337 22.66 11.37 -9.99
CA TYR A 337 22.79 10.07 -9.30
C TYR A 337 24.23 9.74 -8.89
N ILE A 338 25.22 10.18 -9.67
CA ILE A 338 26.64 10.09 -9.33
C ILE A 338 26.94 10.99 -8.14
N ALA A 339 26.44 12.24 -8.14
CA ALA A 339 26.60 13.15 -7.00
C ALA A 339 25.95 12.60 -5.72
N ALA A 340 24.82 11.90 -5.85
CA ALA A 340 24.16 11.20 -4.73
C ALA A 340 24.86 9.89 -4.32
N ASN A 341 25.97 9.50 -4.97
CA ASN A 341 26.67 8.22 -4.79
C ASN A 341 25.76 6.99 -4.94
N ARG A 342 24.75 7.09 -5.81
CA ARG A 342 23.81 6.01 -6.13
C ARG A 342 24.22 5.21 -7.36
N LEU A 343 25.01 5.82 -8.25
CA LEU A 343 25.64 5.19 -9.41
C LEU A 343 27.16 5.30 -9.30
N HIS A 344 27.86 4.19 -9.50
CA HIS A 344 29.32 4.13 -9.47
C HIS A 344 29.90 4.23 -10.88
N CYS A 345 29.69 5.37 -11.52
CA CYS A 345 30.28 5.68 -12.82
C CYS A 345 30.83 7.11 -12.85
N LYS A 346 31.71 7.36 -13.81
CA LYS A 346 32.25 8.68 -14.12
C LYS A 346 31.87 9.03 -15.56
N ILE A 347 31.52 10.29 -15.78
CA ILE A 347 31.18 10.80 -17.11
C ILE A 347 32.33 11.67 -17.58
N ASP A 348 32.91 11.32 -18.73
CA ASP A 348 33.75 12.22 -19.50
C ASP A 348 32.91 12.85 -20.61
N LYS A 349 32.56 14.13 -20.43
CA LYS A 349 31.73 14.87 -21.38
C LYS A 349 32.48 15.27 -22.65
N VAL A 350 33.80 15.44 -22.58
CA VAL A 350 34.60 15.81 -23.76
C VAL A 350 34.81 14.59 -24.65
N GLY A 351 35.14 13.44 -24.04
CA GLY A 351 35.23 12.16 -24.73
C GLY A 351 33.89 11.55 -25.10
N GLY A 352 32.79 11.98 -24.46
CA GLY A 352 31.45 11.41 -24.65
C GLY A 352 31.31 9.98 -24.10
N ILE A 353 32.14 9.62 -23.11
CA ILE A 353 32.27 8.26 -22.58
C ILE A 353 31.82 8.23 -21.11
N VAL A 354 31.09 7.19 -20.74
CA VAL A 354 30.78 6.83 -19.36
C VAL A 354 31.65 5.64 -18.98
N GLU A 355 32.51 5.84 -17.98
CA GLU A 355 33.36 4.80 -17.41
C GLU A 355 32.74 4.28 -16.12
N THR A 356 32.63 2.96 -15.99
CA THR A 356 32.10 2.34 -14.78
C THR A 356 33.23 2.06 -13.82
N ASN A 357 33.06 2.48 -12.56
CA ASN A 357 33.98 2.16 -11.50
C ASN A 357 33.35 1.06 -10.65
N ARG A 358 34.04 -0.08 -10.51
CA ARG A 358 33.57 -1.17 -9.67
C ARG A 358 34.22 -0.99 -8.30
N PRO A 359 33.52 -0.43 -7.29
CA PRO A 359 34.08 -0.33 -5.96
C PRO A 359 34.27 -1.73 -5.38
N ASP A 360 35.43 -1.97 -4.77
CA ASP A 360 35.69 -3.20 -4.03
C ASP A 360 34.64 -3.37 -2.91
N SER A 361 34.16 -4.61 -2.73
CA SER A 361 33.17 -4.94 -1.70
C SER A 361 33.59 -4.47 -0.30
N LYS A 362 34.88 -4.55 0.03
CA LYS A 362 35.44 -4.05 1.30
C LYS A 362 35.30 -2.54 1.47
N ASN A 363 35.50 -1.77 0.40
CA ASN A 363 35.40 -0.31 0.46
C ASN A 363 33.94 0.12 0.67
N TRP A 364 33.00 -0.55 0.00
CA TRP A 364 31.56 -0.33 0.23
C TRP A 364 31.16 -0.67 1.67
N GLN A 365 31.56 -1.83 2.19
CA GLN A 365 31.30 -2.24 3.57
C GLN A 365 31.89 -1.26 4.58
N TYR A 366 33.13 -0.83 4.36
CA TYR A 366 33.81 0.15 5.21
C TYR A 366 33.04 1.49 5.28
N GLN A 367 32.64 2.03 4.12
CA GLN A 367 31.85 3.26 4.08
C GLN A 367 30.46 3.09 4.73
N ALA A 368 29.83 1.93 4.57
CA ALA A 368 28.54 1.63 5.20
C ALA A 368 28.65 1.59 6.72
N VAL A 369 29.70 0.96 7.26
CA VAL A 369 29.97 0.88 8.70
C VAL A 369 30.20 2.27 9.29
N ILE A 370 30.99 3.13 8.63
CA ILE A 370 31.21 4.51 9.11
C ILE A 370 29.87 5.26 9.17
N LYS A 371 29.07 5.23 8.11
CA LYS A 371 27.78 5.94 8.07
C LYS A 371 26.82 5.47 9.15
N GLN A 372 26.69 4.15 9.35
CA GLN A 372 25.84 3.60 10.41
C GLN A 372 26.40 3.89 11.80
N GLY A 373 27.72 3.85 11.96
CA GLY A 373 28.44 4.20 13.18
C GLY A 373 28.19 5.65 13.60
N ASP A 374 28.29 6.60 12.67
CA ASP A 374 28.03 8.02 12.94
C ASP A 374 26.58 8.27 13.38
N ILE A 375 25.61 7.61 12.76
CA ILE A 375 24.20 7.71 13.16
C ILE A 375 24.00 7.19 14.59
N LEU A 376 24.62 6.05 14.92
CA LEU A 376 24.54 5.45 16.25
C LEU A 376 25.20 6.34 17.30
N LEU A 377 26.42 6.82 17.04
CA LEU A 377 27.16 7.70 17.95
C LEU A 377 26.37 8.98 18.25
N ASN A 378 25.79 9.61 17.22
CA ASN A 378 24.94 10.79 17.40
C ASN A 378 23.71 10.51 18.28
N ARG A 379 23.09 9.33 18.13
CA ARG A 379 21.92 8.94 18.93
C ARG A 379 22.32 8.67 20.39
N VAL A 380 23.43 7.96 20.61
CA VAL A 380 23.99 7.70 21.94
C VAL A 380 24.39 9.00 22.64
N GLN A 381 25.02 9.93 21.94
CA GLN A 381 25.41 11.22 22.49
C GLN A 381 24.21 12.09 22.89
N LYS A 382 23.10 12.03 22.13
CA LYS A 382 21.85 12.69 22.52
C LYS A 382 21.24 12.04 23.76
N LEU A 383 21.20 10.71 23.82
CA LEU A 383 20.71 9.96 24.99
C LEU A 383 21.52 10.27 26.25
N SER A 384 22.86 10.29 26.16
CA SER A 384 23.71 10.57 27.32
C SER A 384 23.51 11.97 27.88
N ARG A 385 23.25 12.97 27.02
CA ARG A 385 22.88 14.33 27.47
C ARG A 385 21.55 14.39 28.21
N VAL A 386 20.58 13.57 27.82
CA VAL A 386 19.26 13.51 28.47
C VAL A 386 19.32 12.75 29.81
N ILE A 387 20.16 11.71 29.90
CA ILE A 387 20.31 10.89 31.11
C ILE A 387 21.16 11.59 32.18
N ASN A 388 22.10 12.44 31.78
CA ASN A 388 22.99 13.15 32.70
C ASN A 388 22.39 14.46 33.26
N ILE A 389 21.21 14.89 32.79
CA ILE A 389 20.39 15.96 33.40
C ILE A 389 19.41 15.28 34.35
#